data_AF-A0A8T4FI81-F1
#
_entry.id   AF-A0A8T4FI81-F1
#
_cell.length_a   1.000
_cell.length_b   1.000
_cell.length_c   1.000
_cell.angle_alpha   90.00
_cell.angle_beta   90.00
_cell.angle_gamma   90.00
#
_symmetry.space_group_name_H-M   'P 1'
#
loop_
_entity.id
_entity.type
_entity.pdbx_description
1 polymer ?
#
loop_
_entity_poly.entity_id
_entity_poly.type
_entity_poly.pdbx_seq_one_letter_code
_entity_poly.pdbx_strand_id
1 'polypeptide(L)'
;SGARGSMLNLTQVAGCVGQQAVRGARINRGYEGRTLPHFRKGDKGATAHGFVRNSYKSGLTPTEFFFHAIGGREGLVDTAVRTSQSGYLQRRMINALQDLKVGYDGTVRTSGGRIIQFKYGEDSTDPAKGCAGDPVDVKGIVESILKEEVRK
;
A
#
# COMPACT_ATOMS: atom_id res chain seq x y z
N SER A 1 3.17 -2.24 -20.94
CA SER A 1 2.25 -1.08 -21.01
C SER A 1 1.86 -0.53 -19.64
N GLY A 2 1.82 -1.33 -18.55
CA GLY A 2 1.49 -0.83 -17.20
C GLY A 2 0.03 -0.38 -17.01
N ALA A 3 -0.77 -0.47 -18.07
CA ALA A 3 -2.17 -0.08 -18.07
C ALA A 3 -3.02 -1.20 -17.44
N ARG A 4 -3.71 -0.87 -16.35
CA ARG A 4 -4.79 -1.66 -15.71
C ARG A 4 -4.61 -3.19 -15.75
N GLY A 5 -3.54 -3.68 -15.12
CA GLY A 5 -3.34 -5.10 -14.92
C GLY A 5 -2.12 -5.37 -14.04
N SER A 6 -2.26 -6.31 -13.11
CA SER A 6 -1.13 -6.84 -12.33
C SER A 6 -0.93 -8.32 -12.68
N MET A 7 0.31 -8.81 -12.58
CA MET A 7 0.60 -10.24 -12.76
C MET A 7 -0.21 -11.10 -11.78
N LEU A 8 -0.41 -10.62 -10.54
CA LEU A 8 -1.25 -11.29 -9.55
C LEU A 8 -2.69 -11.46 -10.04
N ASN A 9 -3.31 -10.39 -10.55
CA ASN A 9 -4.68 -10.46 -11.05
C ASN A 9 -4.78 -11.41 -12.26
N LEU A 10 -3.79 -11.39 -13.15
CA LEU A 10 -3.72 -12.30 -14.28
C LEU A 10 -3.64 -13.77 -13.82
N THR A 11 -2.81 -14.06 -12.82
CA THR A 11 -2.70 -15.39 -12.21
C THR A 11 -4.01 -15.84 -11.58
N GLN A 12 -4.77 -14.94 -10.95
CA GLN A 12 -6.08 -15.28 -10.38
C GLN A 12 -7.15 -15.57 -11.45
N VAL A 13 -7.09 -14.85 -12.58
CA VAL A 13 -8.03 -15.04 -13.69
C VAL A 13 -7.75 -16.34 -14.46
N ALA A 14 -6.49 -16.66 -14.72
CA ALA A 14 -6.11 -17.78 -15.59
C ALA A 14 -5.60 -19.02 -14.84
N GLY A 15 -4.90 -18.85 -13.72
CA GLY A 15 -4.23 -19.91 -12.96
C GLY A 15 -5.04 -20.43 -11.77
N CYS A 16 -4.96 -19.76 -10.63
CA CYS A 16 -5.75 -20.04 -9.43
C CYS A 16 -5.88 -18.80 -8.56
N VAL A 17 -6.97 -18.67 -7.79
CA VAL A 17 -7.13 -17.54 -6.86
C VAL A 17 -6.15 -17.62 -5.69
N GLY A 18 -5.87 -18.83 -5.20
CA GLY A 18 -4.90 -19.09 -4.14
C GLY A 18 -5.48 -19.07 -2.73
N GLN A 19 -4.60 -18.94 -1.73
CA GLN A 19 -4.96 -19.01 -0.32
C GLN A 19 -5.74 -17.76 0.13
N GLN A 20 -6.92 -17.98 0.72
CA GLN A 20 -7.67 -16.93 1.42
C GLN A 20 -7.25 -16.88 2.89
N ALA A 21 -7.01 -15.67 3.40
CA ALA A 21 -6.63 -15.45 4.79
C ALA A 21 -7.61 -14.46 5.44
N VAL A 22 -7.66 -14.49 6.76
CA VAL A 22 -8.36 -13.50 7.58
C VAL A 22 -7.44 -13.14 8.74
N ARG A 23 -7.13 -11.83 8.89
CA ARG A 23 -6.28 -11.29 9.95
C ARG A 23 -4.92 -11.97 10.02
N GLY A 24 -4.32 -12.22 8.85
CA GLY A 24 -3.00 -12.84 8.73
C GLY A 24 -2.94 -14.36 8.97
N ALA A 25 -4.06 -15.01 9.29
CA ALA A 25 -4.14 -16.46 9.48
C ALA A 25 -5.00 -17.13 8.40
N ARG A 26 -4.80 -18.44 8.18
CA ARG A 26 -5.70 -19.24 7.36
C ARG A 26 -7.09 -19.28 7.98
N ILE A 27 -8.11 -19.52 7.15
CA ILE A 27 -9.50 -19.58 7.63
C ILE A 27 -9.64 -20.82 8.53
N ASN A 28 -9.75 -20.57 9.84
CA ASN A 28 -9.95 -21.59 10.87
C ASN A 28 -11.26 -21.38 11.67
N ARG A 29 -11.91 -20.21 11.50
CA ARG A 29 -13.21 -19.93 12.11
C ARG A 29 -14.31 -20.68 11.35
N GLY A 30 -15.22 -21.31 12.08
CA GLY A 30 -16.30 -22.11 11.53
C GLY A 30 -16.98 -22.95 12.61
N TYR A 31 -17.32 -24.18 12.25
CA TYR A 31 -17.89 -25.19 13.16
C TYR A 31 -16.81 -25.77 14.09
N GLU A 32 -17.25 -26.50 15.11
CA GLU A 32 -16.34 -27.21 16.00
C GLU A 32 -15.50 -28.24 15.22
N GLY A 33 -14.19 -28.00 15.20
CA GLY A 33 -13.21 -28.85 14.52
C GLY A 33 -13.22 -28.78 12.98
N ARG A 34 -13.89 -27.82 12.34
CA ARG A 34 -13.88 -27.66 10.86
C ARG A 34 -14.41 -26.30 10.41
N THR A 35 -13.99 -25.82 9.25
CA THR A 35 -14.43 -24.52 8.70
C THR A 35 -15.87 -24.57 8.16
N LEU A 36 -16.20 -25.58 7.35
CA LEU A 36 -17.50 -25.78 6.71
C LEU A 36 -18.04 -27.19 7.02
N PRO A 37 -19.37 -27.40 6.97
CA PRO A 37 -19.97 -28.70 7.29
C PRO A 37 -19.66 -29.79 6.26
N HIS A 38 -19.16 -29.38 5.09
CA HIS A 38 -18.74 -30.24 3.98
C HIS A 38 -17.39 -30.93 4.22
N PHE A 39 -16.61 -30.49 5.21
CA PHE A 39 -15.33 -31.11 5.57
C PHE A 39 -15.46 -32.04 6.77
N ARG A 40 -14.54 -33.01 6.86
CA ARG A 40 -14.42 -33.88 8.03
C ARG A 40 -13.93 -33.09 9.23
N LYS A 41 -14.34 -33.47 10.44
CA LYS A 41 -13.81 -32.86 11.68
C LYS A 41 -12.31 -33.16 11.76
N GLY A 42 -11.51 -32.16 12.08
CA GLY A 42 -10.06 -32.22 12.20
C GLY A 42 -9.28 -32.19 10.87
N ASP A 43 -9.96 -31.99 9.73
CA ASP A 43 -9.31 -31.94 8.43
C ASP A 43 -8.42 -30.70 8.29
N LYS A 44 -7.11 -30.92 8.13
CA LYS A 44 -6.08 -29.87 7.97
C LYS A 44 -5.70 -29.61 6.50
N GLY A 45 -6.46 -30.18 5.56
CA GLY A 45 -6.22 -30.05 4.13
C GLY A 45 -6.19 -28.60 3.63
N ALA A 46 -5.56 -28.39 2.47
CA ALA A 46 -5.44 -27.07 1.86
C ALA A 46 -6.84 -26.46 1.59
N THR A 47 -7.72 -27.24 0.97
CA THR A 47 -9.10 -26.84 0.62
C THR A 47 -9.98 -26.61 1.86
N ALA A 48 -9.81 -27.43 2.91
CA ALA A 48 -10.55 -27.28 4.17
C ALA A 48 -10.26 -25.93 4.86
N HIS A 49 -9.08 -25.36 4.65
CA HIS A 49 -8.65 -24.11 5.27
C HIS A 49 -8.54 -22.95 4.27
N GLY A 50 -9.42 -22.92 3.26
CA GLY A 50 -9.62 -21.75 2.41
C GLY A 50 -8.61 -21.58 1.28
N PHE A 51 -7.98 -22.66 0.80
CA PHE A 51 -7.23 -22.61 -0.46
C PHE A 51 -8.18 -22.77 -1.66
N VAL A 52 -8.21 -21.77 -2.53
CA VAL A 52 -9.01 -21.76 -3.77
C VAL A 52 -8.14 -22.19 -4.94
N ARG A 53 -8.40 -23.38 -5.48
CA ARG A 53 -7.58 -23.98 -6.54
C ARG A 53 -8.05 -23.54 -7.92
N ASN A 54 -9.34 -23.30 -8.09
CA ASN A 54 -9.90 -22.87 -9.36
C ASN A 54 -9.57 -21.39 -9.64
N SER A 55 -9.57 -21.02 -10.92
CA SER A 55 -9.43 -19.64 -11.39
C SER A 55 -10.79 -18.99 -11.62
N TYR A 56 -10.83 -17.67 -11.77
CA TYR A 56 -12.07 -16.99 -12.13
C TYR A 56 -12.60 -17.42 -13.51
N LYS A 57 -11.71 -17.81 -14.44
CA LYS A 57 -12.11 -18.31 -15.76
C LYS A 57 -12.75 -19.70 -15.68
N SER A 58 -12.23 -20.60 -14.85
CA SER A 58 -12.80 -21.95 -14.70
C SER A 58 -14.08 -21.96 -13.84
N GLY A 59 -14.28 -20.93 -13.03
CA GLY A 59 -15.38 -20.82 -12.08
C GLY A 59 -15.03 -21.43 -10.72
N LEU A 60 -15.65 -20.91 -9.66
CA LEU A 60 -15.42 -21.34 -8.28
C LEU A 60 -16.47 -22.36 -7.84
N THR A 61 -16.05 -23.37 -7.09
CA THR A 61 -16.99 -24.28 -6.40
C THR A 61 -17.71 -23.53 -5.26
N PRO A 62 -18.86 -24.03 -4.76
CA PRO A 62 -19.60 -23.34 -3.70
C PRO A 62 -18.77 -23.08 -2.42
N THR A 63 -17.90 -24.01 -2.03
CA THR A 63 -17.00 -23.86 -0.88
C THR A 63 -15.91 -22.81 -1.14
N GLU A 64 -15.31 -22.83 -2.34
CA GLU A 64 -14.31 -21.84 -2.75
C GLU A 64 -14.90 -20.43 -2.84
N PHE A 65 -16.10 -20.28 -3.40
CA PHE A 65 -16.81 -19.01 -3.46
C PHE A 65 -17.08 -18.45 -2.06
N PHE A 66 -17.49 -19.31 -1.11
CA PHE A 66 -17.70 -18.90 0.27
C PHE A 66 -16.40 -18.45 0.96
N PHE A 67 -15.30 -19.20 0.78
CA PHE A 67 -14.00 -18.79 1.30
C PHE A 67 -13.49 -17.49 0.68
N HIS A 68 -13.72 -17.29 -0.62
CA HIS A 68 -13.40 -16.06 -1.30
C HIS A 68 -14.19 -14.86 -0.75
N ALA A 69 -15.48 -15.03 -0.47
CA ALA A 69 -16.31 -14.00 0.15
C ALA A 69 -15.82 -13.61 1.55
N ILE A 70 -15.34 -14.57 2.34
CA ILE A 70 -14.72 -14.31 3.66
C ILE A 70 -13.48 -13.41 3.51
N GLY A 71 -12.57 -13.73 2.58
CA GLY A 71 -11.38 -12.92 2.31
C GLY A 71 -11.74 -11.52 1.78
N GLY A 72 -12.71 -11.43 0.88
CA GLY A 72 -13.21 -10.16 0.37
C GLY A 72 -13.78 -9.23 1.45
N ARG A 73 -14.42 -9.80 2.49
CA ARG A 73 -14.96 -9.02 3.61
C ARG A 73 -13.85 -8.37 4.43
N GLU A 74 -12.68 -9.00 4.59
CA GLU A 74 -11.54 -8.40 5.28
C GLU A 74 -11.09 -7.12 4.60
N GLY A 75 -10.94 -7.14 3.27
CA GLY A 75 -10.52 -5.96 2.50
C GLY A 75 -11.49 -4.78 2.63
N LEU A 76 -12.80 -5.05 2.61
CA LEU A 76 -13.83 -4.02 2.80
C LEU A 76 -13.77 -3.39 4.20
N VAL A 77 -13.59 -4.23 5.23
CA VAL A 77 -13.55 -3.76 6.62
C VAL A 77 -12.25 -3.00 6.91
N ASP A 78 -11.09 -3.51 6.47
CA ASP A 78 -9.80 -2.85 6.71
C ASP A 78 -9.76 -1.45 6.08
N THR A 79 -10.21 -1.33 4.83
CA THR A 79 -10.28 -0.05 4.12
C THR A 79 -11.18 0.95 4.85
N ALA A 80 -12.33 0.49 5.34
CA ALA A 80 -13.28 1.34 6.07
C ALA A 80 -12.69 1.84 7.40
N VAL A 81 -12.01 0.97 8.15
CA VAL A 81 -11.45 1.32 9.47
C VAL A 81 -10.27 2.27 9.34
N ARG A 82 -9.37 2.01 8.38
CA ARG A 82 -8.10 2.74 8.23
C ARG A 82 -8.28 4.23 7.95
N THR A 83 -9.36 4.61 7.27
CA THR A 83 -9.69 6.01 6.92
C THR A 83 -9.84 6.90 8.15
N SER A 84 -10.49 6.39 9.20
CA SER A 84 -10.77 7.19 10.41
C SER A 84 -9.49 7.57 11.17
N GLN A 85 -8.57 6.60 11.31
CA GLN A 85 -7.32 6.78 12.04
C GLN A 85 -6.34 7.66 11.27
N SER A 86 -6.19 7.44 9.95
CA SER A 86 -5.29 8.24 9.12
C SER A 86 -5.73 9.71 9.06
N GLY A 87 -7.03 9.96 8.88
CA GLY A 87 -7.58 11.32 8.86
C GLY A 87 -7.42 12.04 10.21
N TYR A 88 -7.64 11.34 11.33
CA TYR A 88 -7.46 11.93 12.65
C TYR A 88 -5.99 12.27 12.93
N LEU A 89 -5.06 11.36 12.60
CA LEU A 89 -3.62 11.62 12.72
C LEU A 89 -3.22 12.83 11.88
N GLN A 90 -3.65 12.88 10.61
CA GLN A 90 -3.40 13.99 9.72
C GLN A 90 -3.90 15.32 10.31
N ARG A 91 -5.15 15.36 10.82
CA ARG A 91 -5.71 16.57 11.44
C ARG A 91 -4.88 17.05 12.64
N ARG A 92 -4.43 16.13 13.49
CA ARG A 92 -3.57 16.46 14.63
C ARG A 92 -2.23 17.04 14.19
N MET A 93 -1.60 16.43 13.19
CA MET A 93 -0.32 16.89 12.65
C MET A 93 -0.43 18.25 11.97
N ILE A 94 -1.48 18.47 11.17
CA ILE A 94 -1.74 19.77 10.53
C ILE A 94 -1.87 20.87 11.58
N ASN A 95 -2.71 20.67 12.59
CA ASN A 95 -2.92 21.67 13.64
C ASN A 95 -1.65 21.93 14.48
N ALA A 96 -0.76 20.95 14.62
CA ALA A 96 0.50 21.11 15.33
C ALA A 96 1.58 21.82 14.51
N LEU A 97 1.57 21.69 13.19
CA LEU A 97 2.64 22.16 12.30
C LEU A 97 2.27 23.39 11.45
N GLN A 98 1.00 23.81 11.44
CA GLN A 98 0.50 24.92 10.61
C GLN A 98 1.22 26.26 10.84
N ASP A 99 1.77 26.49 12.03
CA ASP A 99 2.45 27.75 12.40
C ASP A 99 3.92 27.80 11.94
N LEU A 100 4.45 26.72 11.36
CA LEU A 100 5.83 26.67 10.91
C LEU A 100 5.99 27.36 9.55
N LYS A 101 7.00 28.22 9.45
CA LYS A 101 7.37 28.91 8.21
C LYS A 101 8.89 28.96 8.01
N VAL A 102 9.32 29.05 6.76
CA VAL A 102 10.71 29.25 6.38
C VAL A 102 11.00 30.76 6.37
N GLY A 103 12.00 31.20 7.14
CA GLY A 103 12.50 32.57 7.12
C GLY A 103 13.38 32.86 5.90
N TYR A 104 13.63 34.14 5.62
CA TYR A 104 14.54 34.56 4.54
C TYR A 104 15.98 34.05 4.72
N ASP A 105 16.37 33.72 5.94
CA ASP A 105 17.67 33.14 6.29
C ASP A 105 17.72 31.61 6.14
N GLY A 106 16.65 30.98 5.64
CA GLY A 106 16.58 29.53 5.43
C GLY A 106 16.28 28.71 6.70
N THR A 107 16.04 29.37 7.83
CA THR A 107 15.65 28.72 9.09
C THR A 107 14.14 28.44 9.12
N VAL A 108 13.71 27.34 9.76
CA VAL A 108 12.29 27.06 10.03
C VAL A 108 11.94 27.59 11.41
N ARG A 109 10.94 28.46 11.49
CA ARG A 109 10.53 29.15 12.72
C ARG A 109 9.04 29.01 12.96
N THR A 110 8.64 28.96 14.23
CA THR A 110 7.24 29.13 14.64
C THR A 110 6.84 30.61 14.56
N SER A 111 5.54 30.90 14.50
CA SER A 111 4.97 32.26 14.59
C SER A 111 5.52 33.09 15.76
N GLY A 112 5.86 32.46 16.91
CA GLY A 112 6.48 33.12 18.06
C GLY A 112 7.99 33.38 17.97
N GLY A 113 8.61 33.16 16.80
CA GLY A 113 10.04 33.45 16.57
C GLY A 113 11.01 32.37 17.06
N ARG A 114 10.52 31.27 17.66
CA ARG A 114 11.36 30.13 18.05
C ARG A 114 11.86 29.37 16.81
N ILE A 115 13.17 29.13 16.75
CA ILE A 115 13.81 28.33 15.70
C ILE A 115 13.58 26.84 15.99
N ILE A 116 13.04 26.12 15.00
CA ILE A 116 12.81 24.66 15.04
C ILE A 116 13.89 23.93 14.25
N GLN A 117 14.29 24.46 13.09
CA GLN A 117 15.35 23.91 12.25
C GLN A 117 16.25 25.04 11.76
N PHE A 118 17.57 24.88 11.88
CA PHE A 118 18.54 25.90 11.45
C PHE A 118 18.68 25.98 9.91
N LYS A 119 18.40 24.89 9.22
CA LYS A 119 18.41 24.82 7.75
C LYS A 119 17.25 23.94 7.30
N TYR A 120 16.30 24.49 6.55
CA TYR A 120 15.14 23.75 6.05
C TYR A 120 15.57 22.46 5.34
N GLY A 121 15.00 21.31 5.72
CA GLY A 121 15.27 20.03 5.05
C GLY A 121 16.74 19.55 5.12
N GLU A 122 17.61 20.20 5.92
CA GLU A 122 19.07 19.99 5.96
C GLU A 122 19.84 20.38 4.68
N ASP A 123 19.18 20.42 3.53
CA ASP A 123 19.73 20.76 2.22
C ASP A 123 19.17 22.08 1.64
N SER A 124 18.16 22.68 2.27
CA SER A 124 17.40 23.83 1.78
C SER A 124 16.66 23.57 0.46
N THR A 125 16.43 22.32 0.10
CA THR A 125 15.74 21.96 -1.15
C THR A 125 14.26 21.66 -0.89
N ASP A 126 13.41 22.29 -1.71
CA ASP A 126 11.99 21.99 -1.73
C ASP A 126 11.78 20.60 -2.40
N PRO A 127 11.17 19.61 -1.71
CA PRO A 127 10.95 18.29 -2.27
C PRO A 127 10.06 18.30 -3.52
N ALA A 128 9.27 19.35 -3.77
CA ALA A 128 8.52 19.51 -5.01
C ALA A 128 9.39 19.96 -6.20
N LYS A 129 10.58 20.51 -5.93
CA LYS A 129 11.55 21.00 -6.94
C LYS A 129 12.77 20.10 -7.09
N GLY A 130 13.04 19.24 -6.10
CA GLY A 130 14.08 18.23 -6.17
C GLY A 130 13.75 17.10 -7.15
N CYS A 131 14.72 16.23 -7.40
CA CYS A 131 14.55 15.05 -8.24
C CYS A 131 14.44 13.81 -7.37
N ALA A 132 13.20 13.33 -7.15
CA ALA A 132 12.92 12.08 -6.42
C ALA A 132 13.61 11.95 -5.05
N GLY A 133 13.83 13.07 -4.35
CA GLY A 133 14.48 13.13 -3.04
C GLY A 133 15.92 13.65 -3.07
N ASP A 134 16.55 13.73 -4.24
CA ASP A 134 17.86 14.35 -4.40
C ASP A 134 17.75 15.86 -4.65
N PRO A 135 18.65 16.67 -4.08
CA PRO A 135 18.67 18.13 -4.29
C PRO A 135 18.85 18.52 -5.76
N VAL A 136 19.68 17.76 -6.49
CA VAL A 136 20.08 18.05 -7.86
C VAL A 136 20.23 16.75 -8.65
N ASP A 137 19.61 16.67 -9.81
CA ASP A 137 19.78 15.56 -10.75
C ASP A 137 21.06 15.72 -11.59
N VAL A 138 22.20 15.36 -11.00
CA VAL A 138 23.50 15.45 -11.67
C VAL A 138 23.53 14.61 -12.95
N LYS A 139 22.91 13.42 -12.95
CA LYS A 139 22.93 12.51 -14.11
C LYS A 139 22.13 13.07 -15.27
N GLY A 140 20.91 13.54 -15.01
CA GLY A 140 20.08 14.17 -16.04
C GLY A 140 20.75 15.41 -16.64
N ILE A 141 21.41 16.22 -15.82
CA ILE A 141 22.16 17.39 -16.28
C ILE A 141 23.33 16.97 -17.16
N VAL A 142 24.18 16.04 -16.72
CA VAL A 142 25.32 15.55 -17.51
C VAL A 142 24.85 14.95 -18.84
N GLU A 143 23.79 14.15 -18.84
CA GLU A 143 23.22 13.59 -20.06
C GLU A 143 22.67 14.65 -21.01
N SER A 144 22.04 15.71 -20.49
CA SER A 144 21.55 16.82 -21.33
C SER A 144 22.70 17.57 -22.01
N ILE A 145 23.78 17.84 -21.28
CA ILE A 145 24.95 18.57 -21.79
C ILE A 145 25.67 17.74 -22.86
N LEU A 146 25.91 16.46 -22.58
CA LEU A 146 26.55 15.55 -23.54
C LEU A 146 25.73 15.40 -24.83
N LYS A 147 24.39 15.39 -24.75
CA LYS A 147 23.52 15.36 -25.93
C LYS A 147 23.58 16.64 -26.75
N GLU A 148 23.76 17.80 -26.12
CA GLU A 148 23.95 19.07 -26.83
C GLU A 148 25.33 19.17 -27.51
N GLU A 149 26.38 18.65 -26.87
CA GLU A 149 27.73 18.59 -27.46
C GLU A 149 27.81 17.66 -28.66
N VAL A 150 27.17 16.48 -28.60
CA VAL A 150 27.13 15.53 -29.73
C VAL A 150 26.29 16.04 -30.91
N ARG A 151 25.42 17.04 -30.70
CA ARG A 151 24.59 17.64 -31.76
C ARG A 151 25.26 18.83 -32.46
N LYS A 152 26.38 19.33 -31.94
CA LYS A 152 27.24 20.33 -32.60
C LYS A 152 28.32 19.65 -33.41
#